data_AF-A0A943JLM7-F1
#
_entry.id   AF-A0A943JLM7-F1
#
_cell.length_a   1.000
_cell.length_b   1.000
_cell.length_c   1.000
_cell.angle_alpha   90.00
_cell.angle_beta   90.00
_cell.angle_gamma   90.00
#
_symmetry.space_group_name_H-M   'P 1'
#
loop_
_entity.id
_entity.type
_entity.pdbx_description
1 polymer ?
#
loop_
_entity_poly.entity_id
_entity_poly.type
_entity_poly.pdbx_seq_one_letter_code
_entity_poly.pdbx_strand_id
1 'polypeptide(L)'
;MKESECKKKLLEIEEKFKGKTDEEMCKLMSEAYREVKIATENEKSPKKINELSRKLSFIRWSAIPSKSIICKSNFDYYIESKKNEYKQETDEDFLKFLILLIRKRFMEKYISKYIKDINEIDLADTCLDFSELVKGVCDFYCIDCIVVKIDAGFSKQHEIFQGHGYHYFNIVTFKDKKYIVDCSYRQFFSLRRNIPECLGVMDFDTLNLGYYMVNSSEKREIAEKIVKDGFVELTEHNFKHYLDGFTLSFRNGLFYEQNVGLTCDTCYTYDDYIKLLFYNYDLIQLEGRENLGFQKKPLKNPRFEFKIK
;
A
#
# COMPACT_ATOMS: atom_id res chain seq x y z
N MET A 1 9.18 25.77 18.66
CA MET A 1 7.81 26.18 18.27
C MET A 1 6.86 25.69 19.35
N LYS A 2 6.04 26.56 19.95
CA LYS A 2 5.05 26.13 20.96
C LYS A 2 3.87 25.44 20.25
N GLU A 3 3.21 24.46 20.87
CA GLU A 3 2.06 23.73 20.30
C GLU A 3 0.99 24.64 19.67
N SER A 4 0.69 25.78 20.33
CA SER A 4 -0.27 26.77 19.83
C SER A 4 0.14 27.38 18.47
N GLU A 5 1.44 27.55 18.26
CA GLU A 5 2.03 28.06 17.02
C GLU A 5 1.96 27.02 15.90
N CYS A 6 2.20 25.75 16.21
CA CYS A 6 2.01 24.65 15.27
C CYS A 6 0.54 24.51 14.84
N LYS A 7 -0.40 24.55 15.80
CA LYS A 7 -1.84 24.50 15.49
C LYS A 7 -2.28 25.65 14.58
N LYS A 8 -1.75 26.86 14.80
CA LYS A 8 -2.00 28.03 13.95
C LYS A 8 -1.45 27.82 12.53
N LYS A 9 -0.19 27.39 12.39
CA LYS A 9 0.40 27.07 11.08
C LYS A 9 -0.39 26.00 10.33
N LEU A 10 -0.88 24.96 11.03
CA LEU A 10 -1.71 23.93 10.40
C LEU A 10 -3.04 24.50 9.86
N LEU A 11 -3.65 25.49 10.54
CA LEU A 11 -4.84 26.18 10.01
C LEU A 11 -4.48 27.02 8.76
N GLU A 12 -3.36 27.74 8.80
CA GLU A 12 -2.89 28.52 7.66
C GLU A 12 -2.56 27.64 6.45
N ILE A 13 -2.05 26.43 6.66
CA ILE A 13 -1.83 25.43 5.61
C ILE A 13 -3.16 24.90 5.08
N GLU A 14 -4.11 24.58 5.96
CA GLU A 14 -5.45 24.10 5.61
C GLU A 14 -6.21 25.09 4.70
N GLU A 15 -6.13 26.39 5.00
CA GLU A 15 -6.76 27.44 4.19
C GLU A 15 -6.16 27.55 2.78
N LYS A 16 -4.88 27.19 2.60
CA LYS A 16 -4.15 27.30 1.33
C LYS A 16 -4.45 26.21 0.32
N PHE A 17 -5.13 25.12 0.69
CA PHE A 17 -5.42 24.01 -0.23
C PHE A 17 -6.45 24.35 -1.31
N LYS A 18 -7.30 25.35 -1.09
CA LYS A 18 -8.37 25.69 -2.04
C LYS A 18 -7.80 26.14 -3.38
N GLY A 19 -8.24 25.48 -4.46
CA GLY A 19 -7.85 25.81 -5.84
C GLY A 19 -6.41 25.43 -6.22
N LYS A 20 -5.76 24.56 -5.45
CA LYS A 20 -4.39 24.09 -5.69
C LYS A 20 -4.34 22.82 -6.54
N THR A 21 -3.24 22.66 -7.26
CA THR A 21 -2.93 21.42 -8.00
C THR A 21 -2.53 20.30 -7.04
N ASP A 22 -2.62 19.04 -7.48
CA ASP A 22 -2.21 17.87 -6.68
C ASP A 22 -0.78 17.99 -6.13
N GLU A 23 0.14 18.52 -6.94
CA GLU A 23 1.54 18.72 -6.57
C GLU A 23 1.70 19.79 -5.48
N GLU A 24 1.06 20.93 -5.64
CA GLU A 24 1.06 22.00 -4.63
C GLU A 24 0.45 21.52 -3.31
N MET A 25 -0.64 20.76 -3.38
CA MET A 25 -1.28 20.17 -2.21
C MET A 25 -0.37 19.16 -1.51
N CYS A 26 0.31 18.29 -2.25
CA CYS A 26 1.29 17.35 -1.68
C CYS A 26 2.44 18.10 -1.00
N LYS A 27 2.94 19.18 -1.61
CA LYS A 27 3.99 20.02 -1.01
C LYS A 27 3.56 20.66 0.30
N LEU A 28 2.35 21.25 0.33
CA LEU A 28 1.77 21.81 1.55
C LEU A 28 1.60 20.75 2.65
N MET A 29 1.20 19.54 2.27
CA MET A 29 1.09 18.42 3.22
C MET A 29 2.46 17.97 3.74
N SER A 30 3.48 17.90 2.88
CA SER A 30 4.87 17.64 3.29
C SER A 30 5.40 18.69 4.27
N GLU A 31 5.08 19.96 4.07
CA GLU A 31 5.39 21.04 5.02
C GLU A 31 4.66 20.83 6.36
N ALA A 32 3.37 20.50 6.35
CA ALA A 32 2.60 20.23 7.56
C ALA A 32 3.19 19.07 8.38
N TYR A 33 3.61 17.98 7.72
CA TYR A 33 4.30 16.87 8.40
C TYR A 33 5.61 17.30 9.04
N ARG A 34 6.43 18.11 8.35
CA ARG A 34 7.70 18.63 8.89
C ARG A 34 7.46 19.50 10.12
N GLU A 35 6.46 20.38 10.09
CA GLU A 35 6.11 21.23 11.22
C GLU A 35 5.68 20.41 12.45
N VAL A 36 4.92 19.33 12.26
CA VAL A 36 4.54 18.45 13.37
C VAL A 36 5.73 17.68 13.92
N LYS A 37 6.62 17.14 13.07
CA LYS A 37 7.85 16.47 13.53
C LYS A 37 8.71 17.37 14.42
N ILE A 38 8.85 18.64 14.03
CA ILE A 38 9.57 19.65 14.83
C ILE A 38 8.82 19.95 16.13
N ALA A 39 7.50 20.06 16.09
CA ALA A 39 6.69 20.34 17.27
C ALA A 39 6.73 19.20 18.31
N THR A 40 6.85 17.95 17.86
CA THR A 40 6.83 16.76 18.72
C THR A 40 8.22 16.33 19.23
N GLU A 41 9.31 16.93 18.76
CA GLU A 41 10.69 16.60 19.17
C GLU A 41 10.87 16.54 20.70
N ASN A 42 10.32 17.53 21.41
CA ASN A 42 10.47 17.68 22.85
C ASN A 42 9.13 17.54 23.61
N GLU A 43 8.06 17.18 22.92
CA GLU A 43 6.74 17.03 23.53
C GLU A 43 6.64 15.67 24.24
N LYS A 44 6.31 15.71 25.53
CA LYS A 44 6.21 14.50 26.38
C LYS A 44 4.78 14.06 26.61
N SER A 45 3.79 14.89 26.27
CA SER A 45 2.37 14.60 26.46
C SER A 45 1.82 13.75 25.31
N PRO A 46 1.46 12.47 25.55
CA PRO A 46 0.87 11.63 24.50
C PRO A 46 -0.43 12.21 23.96
N LYS A 47 -1.21 12.90 24.82
CA LYS A 47 -2.46 13.55 24.42
C LYS A 47 -2.24 14.62 23.35
N LYS A 48 -1.17 15.42 23.48
CA LYS A 48 -0.86 16.49 22.54
C LYS A 48 -0.33 15.97 21.21
N ILE A 49 0.54 14.96 21.27
CA ILE A 49 1.04 14.26 20.08
C ILE A 49 -0.15 13.68 19.29
N ASN A 50 -1.05 12.98 19.98
CA ASN A 50 -2.23 12.41 19.36
C ASN A 50 -3.17 13.45 18.74
N GLU A 51 -3.33 14.62 19.37
CA GLU A 51 -4.13 15.72 18.83
C GLU A 51 -3.54 16.27 17.51
N LEU A 52 -2.22 16.47 17.46
CA LEU A 52 -1.53 16.90 16.24
C LEU A 52 -1.63 15.85 15.13
N SER A 53 -1.42 14.58 15.45
CA SER A 53 -1.53 13.46 14.49
C SER A 53 -2.95 13.32 13.94
N ARG A 54 -3.98 13.47 14.79
CA ARG A 54 -5.38 13.50 14.34
C ARG A 54 -5.68 14.67 13.42
N LYS A 55 -5.16 15.87 13.73
CA LYS A 55 -5.34 17.04 12.87
C LYS A 55 -4.67 16.87 11.51
N LEU A 56 -3.45 16.34 11.47
CA LEU A 56 -2.79 15.98 10.21
C LEU A 56 -3.60 14.99 9.40
N SER A 57 -4.16 13.97 10.06
CA SER A 57 -4.98 12.95 9.39
C SER A 57 -6.20 13.60 8.76
N PHE A 58 -6.90 14.46 9.51
CA PHE A 58 -8.05 15.22 9.01
C PHE A 58 -7.68 16.08 7.78
N ILE A 59 -6.59 16.85 7.84
CA ILE A 59 -6.15 17.68 6.71
C ILE A 59 -5.85 16.79 5.49
N ARG A 60 -5.09 15.71 5.67
CA ARG A 60 -4.76 14.76 4.60
C ARG A 60 -6.00 14.16 3.93
N TRP A 61 -6.99 13.77 4.74
CA TRP A 61 -8.24 13.16 4.25
C TRP A 61 -9.18 14.16 3.58
N SER A 62 -9.19 15.41 4.05
CA SER A 62 -10.06 16.47 3.52
C SER A 62 -9.47 17.18 2.30
N ALA A 63 -8.14 17.30 2.22
CA ALA A 63 -7.48 18.15 1.23
C ALA A 63 -6.84 17.37 0.08
N ILE A 64 -6.28 16.18 0.33
CA ILE A 64 -5.58 15.41 -0.72
C ILE A 64 -6.56 14.41 -1.37
N PRO A 65 -6.71 14.41 -2.71
CA PRO A 65 -7.60 13.49 -3.38
C PRO A 65 -7.17 12.02 -3.23
N SER A 66 -8.12 11.09 -3.33
CA SER A 66 -7.86 9.63 -3.32
C SER A 66 -7.35 9.10 -4.65
N LYS A 67 -7.09 9.96 -5.64
CA LYS A 67 -6.57 9.61 -6.96
C LYS A 67 -5.40 8.61 -6.88
N SER A 68 -5.39 7.64 -7.79
CA SER A 68 -4.30 6.69 -7.94
C SER A 68 -3.02 7.35 -8.50
N ILE A 69 -1.85 6.94 -8.01
CA ILE A 69 -0.52 7.35 -8.52
C ILE A 69 -0.02 6.50 -9.72
N ILE A 70 -0.78 5.47 -10.09
CA ILE A 70 -0.56 4.64 -11.28
C ILE A 70 -1.82 4.56 -12.14
N CYS A 71 -1.65 3.99 -13.33
CA CYS A 71 -2.71 3.82 -14.32
C CYS A 71 -3.95 3.11 -13.74
N LYS A 72 -5.12 3.37 -14.36
CA LYS A 72 -6.39 2.74 -13.99
C LYS A 72 -6.38 1.27 -14.42
N SER A 73 -7.16 0.44 -13.72
CA SER A 73 -7.44 -0.92 -14.19
C SER A 73 -8.27 -0.88 -15.47
N ASN A 74 -7.97 -1.75 -16.44
CA ASN A 74 -8.68 -1.84 -17.73
C ASN A 74 -9.99 -2.64 -17.62
N PHE A 75 -10.68 -2.58 -16.48
CA PHE A 75 -11.86 -3.39 -16.23
C PHE A 75 -12.99 -3.13 -17.24
N ASP A 76 -13.27 -1.86 -17.55
CA ASP A 76 -14.38 -1.47 -18.43
C ASP A 76 -14.16 -1.90 -19.89
N TYR A 77 -12.92 -1.80 -20.39
CA TYR A 77 -12.56 -2.23 -21.75
C TYR A 77 -12.93 -3.69 -22.02
N TYR A 78 -12.81 -4.54 -21.00
CA TYR A 78 -13.02 -5.97 -21.19
C TYR A 78 -14.49 -6.39 -21.11
N ILE A 79 -15.29 -5.74 -20.24
CA ILE A 79 -16.74 -5.97 -20.21
C ILE A 79 -17.38 -5.59 -21.55
N GLU A 80 -16.93 -4.49 -22.16
CA GLU A 80 -17.46 -4.01 -23.44
C GLU A 80 -16.98 -4.85 -24.64
N SER A 81 -15.71 -5.26 -24.67
CA SER A 81 -15.13 -5.99 -25.81
C SER A 81 -15.58 -7.46 -25.93
N LYS A 82 -16.12 -8.07 -24.87
CA LYS A 82 -16.44 -9.52 -24.84
C LYS A 82 -17.93 -9.85 -24.71
N LYS A 83 -18.82 -8.90 -25.05
CA LYS A 83 -20.20 -9.26 -25.45
C LYS A 83 -20.22 -10.25 -26.64
N ASN A 84 -19.13 -10.34 -27.39
CA ASN A 84 -18.96 -11.27 -28.51
C ASN A 84 -17.69 -12.13 -28.28
N GLU A 85 -17.89 -13.44 -28.07
CA GLU A 85 -16.92 -14.54 -28.17
C GLU A 85 -15.53 -14.36 -27.52
N TYR A 86 -15.37 -14.85 -26.29
CA TYR A 86 -14.05 -15.12 -25.76
C TYR A 86 -13.40 -16.29 -26.52
N LYS A 87 -12.44 -16.01 -27.42
CA LYS A 87 -11.51 -17.01 -27.96
C LYS A 87 -10.26 -17.07 -27.09
N GLN A 88 -9.95 -18.24 -26.56
CA GLN A 88 -8.71 -18.51 -25.82
C GLN A 88 -7.59 -18.75 -26.83
N GLU A 89 -6.63 -17.84 -26.92
CA GLU A 89 -5.47 -18.00 -27.80
C GLU A 89 -4.22 -18.37 -26.99
N THR A 90 -4.11 -17.88 -25.75
CA THR A 90 -2.97 -18.14 -24.85
C THR A 90 -3.40 -18.50 -23.42
N ASP A 91 -2.44 -18.96 -22.62
CA ASP A 91 -2.62 -19.22 -21.18
C ASP A 91 -2.86 -17.94 -20.38
N GLU A 92 -2.18 -16.84 -20.75
CA GLU A 92 -2.42 -15.53 -20.15
C GLU A 92 -3.85 -15.04 -20.42
N ASP A 93 -4.42 -15.33 -21.59
CA ASP A 93 -5.80 -14.94 -21.88
C ASP A 93 -6.76 -15.61 -20.91
N PHE A 94 -6.55 -16.90 -20.63
CA PHE A 94 -7.42 -17.63 -19.72
C PHE A 94 -7.34 -17.08 -18.29
N LEU A 95 -6.14 -16.76 -17.81
CA LEU A 95 -5.99 -16.07 -16.52
C LEU A 95 -6.70 -14.71 -16.53
N LYS A 96 -6.55 -13.91 -17.59
CA LYS A 96 -7.29 -12.64 -17.74
C LYS A 96 -8.79 -12.88 -17.65
N PHE A 97 -9.33 -13.90 -18.33
CA PHE A 97 -10.73 -14.32 -18.23
C PHE A 97 -11.16 -14.63 -16.79
N LEU A 98 -10.36 -15.39 -16.04
CA LEU A 98 -10.65 -15.68 -14.63
C LEU A 98 -10.70 -14.41 -13.79
N ILE A 99 -9.71 -13.51 -13.94
CA ILE A 99 -9.67 -12.23 -13.23
C ILE A 99 -10.93 -11.40 -13.50
N LEU A 100 -11.45 -11.44 -14.72
CA LEU A 100 -12.65 -10.70 -15.07
C LEU A 100 -13.91 -11.28 -14.45
N LEU A 101 -14.04 -12.60 -14.41
CA LEU A 101 -15.11 -13.26 -13.67
C LEU A 101 -15.05 -12.88 -12.19
N ILE A 102 -13.86 -12.85 -11.60
CA ILE A 102 -13.63 -12.46 -10.20
C ILE A 102 -14.06 -11.01 -9.96
N ARG A 103 -13.56 -10.08 -10.77
CA ARG A 103 -13.91 -8.65 -10.66
C ARG A 103 -15.40 -8.42 -10.90
N LYS A 104 -16.03 -9.11 -11.86
CA LYS A 104 -17.48 -9.06 -12.09
C LYS A 104 -18.27 -9.55 -10.87
N ARG A 105 -17.90 -10.68 -10.28
CA ARG A 105 -18.56 -11.22 -9.06
C ARG A 105 -18.39 -10.28 -7.87
N PHE A 106 -17.20 -9.71 -7.70
CA PHE A 106 -16.95 -8.70 -6.68
C PHE A 106 -17.88 -7.49 -6.88
N MET A 107 -17.91 -6.97 -8.11
CA MET A 107 -18.80 -5.88 -8.49
C MET A 107 -20.27 -6.21 -8.19
N GLU A 108 -20.78 -7.38 -8.55
CA GLU A 108 -22.16 -7.79 -8.24
C GLU A 108 -22.47 -7.85 -6.73
N LYS A 109 -21.47 -8.15 -5.88
CA LYS A 109 -21.61 -8.18 -4.41
C LYS A 109 -21.59 -6.78 -3.77
N TYR A 110 -20.80 -5.83 -4.32
CA TYR A 110 -20.50 -4.55 -3.66
C TYR A 110 -21.07 -3.31 -4.36
N ILE A 111 -21.52 -3.42 -5.60
CA ILE A 111 -22.07 -2.28 -6.34
C ILE A 111 -23.48 -1.96 -5.84
N SER A 112 -23.65 -0.72 -5.36
CA SER A 112 -24.94 -0.03 -5.44
C SER A 112 -25.21 0.36 -6.89
N LYS A 113 -26.48 0.45 -7.34
CA LYS A 113 -26.89 0.80 -8.72
C LYS A 113 -26.24 2.04 -9.39
N TYR A 114 -25.39 2.78 -8.67
CA TYR A 114 -24.72 4.00 -9.07
C TYR A 114 -23.22 3.85 -9.39
N ILE A 115 -22.56 2.76 -8.97
CA ILE A 115 -21.13 2.53 -9.26
C ILE A 115 -21.02 1.74 -10.56
N LYS A 116 -20.32 2.28 -11.56
CA LYS A 116 -20.19 1.65 -12.88
C LYS A 116 -18.79 1.17 -13.19
N ASP A 117 -17.77 1.77 -12.56
CA ASP A 117 -16.36 1.46 -12.78
C ASP A 117 -15.71 1.02 -11.47
N ILE A 118 -14.98 -0.10 -11.49
CA ILE A 118 -14.25 -0.59 -10.31
C ILE A 118 -13.24 0.45 -9.85
N ASN A 119 -12.70 1.29 -10.74
CA ASN A 119 -11.78 2.39 -10.43
C ASN A 119 -12.39 3.51 -9.59
N GLU A 120 -13.72 3.53 -9.43
CA GLU A 120 -14.41 4.45 -8.52
C GLU A 120 -14.50 3.92 -7.08
N ILE A 121 -14.20 2.63 -6.87
CA ILE A 121 -14.27 1.97 -5.57
C ILE A 121 -12.92 2.09 -4.84
N ASP A 122 -12.96 2.50 -3.57
CA ASP A 122 -11.84 2.31 -2.66
C ASP A 122 -11.77 0.83 -2.28
N LEU A 123 -10.69 0.16 -2.69
CA LEU A 123 -10.49 -1.27 -2.46
C LEU A 123 -9.83 -1.56 -1.10
N ALA A 124 -9.62 -0.55 -0.25
CA ALA A 124 -9.15 -0.75 1.11
C ALA A 124 -10.03 -1.79 1.84
N ASP A 125 -9.38 -2.70 2.57
CA ASP A 125 -10.01 -3.78 3.36
C ASP A 125 -10.77 -4.84 2.54
N THR A 126 -10.64 -4.85 1.22
CA THR A 126 -11.31 -5.84 0.32
C THR A 126 -10.41 -7.03 -0.07
N CYS A 127 -9.16 -7.06 0.41
CA CYS A 127 -8.17 -8.07 0.00
C CYS A 127 -8.56 -9.51 0.32
N LEU A 128 -9.19 -9.76 1.47
CA LEU A 128 -9.68 -11.08 1.83
C LEU A 128 -10.84 -11.51 0.92
N ASP A 129 -11.82 -10.64 0.72
CA ASP A 129 -12.96 -10.91 -0.18
C ASP A 129 -12.50 -11.25 -1.60
N PHE A 130 -11.55 -10.48 -2.15
CA PHE A 130 -10.97 -10.80 -3.45
C PHE A 130 -10.23 -12.12 -3.43
N SER A 131 -9.44 -12.40 -2.38
CA SER A 131 -8.63 -13.62 -2.32
C SER A 131 -9.48 -14.88 -2.20
N GLU A 132 -10.60 -14.81 -1.49
CA GLU A 132 -11.60 -15.88 -1.40
C GLU A 132 -12.34 -16.07 -2.73
N LEU A 133 -12.70 -14.99 -3.43
CA LEU A 133 -13.29 -15.08 -4.76
C LEU A 133 -12.34 -15.72 -5.77
N VAL A 134 -11.05 -15.36 -5.74
CA VAL A 134 -10.00 -15.99 -6.56
C VAL A 134 -9.96 -17.48 -6.28
N LYS A 135 -9.88 -17.87 -4.99
CA LYS A 135 -9.83 -19.29 -4.58
C LYS A 135 -11.05 -20.05 -5.08
N GLY A 136 -12.26 -19.52 -4.89
CA GLY A 136 -13.50 -20.18 -5.32
C GLY A 136 -13.62 -20.32 -6.84
N VAL A 137 -13.14 -19.34 -7.61
CA VAL A 137 -13.08 -19.44 -9.08
C VAL A 137 -12.05 -20.49 -9.51
N CYS A 138 -10.87 -20.51 -8.90
CA CYS A 138 -9.85 -21.51 -9.20
C CYS A 138 -10.34 -22.93 -8.88
N ASP A 139 -11.02 -23.13 -7.75
CA ASP A 139 -11.58 -24.43 -7.35
C ASP A 139 -12.61 -24.94 -8.35
N PHE A 140 -13.47 -24.04 -8.87
CA PHE A 140 -14.45 -24.40 -9.88
C PHE A 140 -13.81 -24.92 -11.18
N TYR A 141 -12.66 -24.36 -11.56
CA TYR A 141 -11.91 -24.77 -12.75
C TYR A 141 -10.82 -25.82 -12.45
N CYS A 142 -10.78 -26.38 -11.24
CA CYS A 142 -9.76 -27.35 -10.81
C CYS A 142 -8.32 -26.82 -10.96
N ILE A 143 -8.09 -25.57 -10.58
CA ILE A 143 -6.78 -24.89 -10.63
C ILE A 143 -6.24 -24.75 -9.21
N ASP A 144 -4.98 -25.15 -9.01
CA ASP A 144 -4.32 -25.03 -7.72
C ASP A 144 -4.16 -23.56 -7.31
N CYS A 145 -4.67 -23.22 -6.12
CA CYS A 145 -4.65 -21.87 -5.59
C CYS A 145 -4.41 -21.87 -4.09
N ILE A 146 -3.43 -21.07 -3.64
CA ILE A 146 -3.11 -20.86 -2.24
C ILE A 146 -3.46 -19.41 -1.89
N VAL A 147 -4.26 -19.22 -0.84
CA VAL A 147 -4.47 -17.90 -0.23
C VAL A 147 -3.32 -17.62 0.72
N VAL A 148 -2.62 -16.51 0.52
CA VAL A 148 -1.47 -16.10 1.34
C VAL A 148 -1.83 -14.83 2.10
N LYS A 149 -1.60 -14.85 3.42
CA LYS A 149 -1.71 -13.68 4.28
C LYS A 149 -0.33 -13.10 4.55
N ILE A 150 -0.19 -11.80 4.34
CA ILE A 150 0.97 -11.03 4.79
C ILE A 150 0.54 -10.32 6.08
N ASP A 151 0.96 -10.83 7.23
CA ASP A 151 0.81 -10.11 8.50
C ASP A 151 1.77 -8.91 8.53
N ALA A 152 1.39 -7.85 9.25
CA ALA A 152 2.27 -6.69 9.41
C ALA A 152 3.62 -7.11 10.00
N GLY A 153 4.71 -6.69 9.35
CA GLY A 153 6.08 -7.12 9.65
C GLY A 153 6.30 -8.64 9.64
N PHE A 154 5.43 -9.38 8.94
CA PHE A 154 5.42 -10.84 8.85
C PHE A 154 5.24 -11.55 10.20
N SER A 155 4.66 -10.86 11.19
CA SER A 155 4.52 -11.41 12.55
C SER A 155 3.07 -11.75 12.88
N LYS A 156 2.81 -13.05 13.09
CA LYS A 156 1.50 -13.56 13.55
C LYS A 156 1.25 -13.30 15.04
N GLN A 157 2.32 -13.08 15.80
CA GLN A 157 2.29 -12.98 17.26
C GLN A 157 2.28 -11.53 17.74
N HIS A 158 2.84 -10.61 16.95
CA HIS A 158 3.06 -9.24 17.38
C HIS A 158 2.20 -8.26 16.57
N GLU A 159 1.43 -7.45 17.28
CA GLU A 159 0.65 -6.37 16.68
C GLU A 159 1.55 -5.15 16.41
N ILE A 160 1.99 -4.98 15.15
CA ILE A 160 2.81 -3.84 14.71
C ILE A 160 1.96 -2.59 14.44
N PHE A 161 0.73 -2.76 13.95
CA PHE A 161 -0.26 -1.69 13.77
C PHE A 161 -1.54 -1.98 14.55
N GLN A 162 -1.43 -2.41 15.81
CA GLN A 162 -2.60 -2.71 16.66
C GLN A 162 -3.55 -3.75 16.02
N GLY A 163 -2.99 -4.76 15.36
CA GLY A 163 -3.74 -5.82 14.67
C GLY A 163 -4.16 -5.49 13.23
N HIS A 164 -3.90 -4.27 12.73
CA HIS A 164 -4.16 -3.89 11.34
C HIS A 164 -2.92 -4.05 10.42
N GLY A 165 -3.06 -3.67 9.16
CA GLY A 165 -1.97 -3.62 8.18
C GLY A 165 -1.60 -4.97 7.56
N TYR A 166 -2.47 -5.96 7.67
CA TYR A 166 -2.33 -7.22 6.93
C TYR A 166 -2.87 -7.10 5.51
N HIS A 167 -2.46 -8.02 4.64
CA HIS A 167 -2.95 -8.12 3.27
C HIS A 167 -3.12 -9.58 2.84
N TYR A 168 -4.03 -9.83 1.90
CA TYR A 168 -4.21 -11.15 1.29
C TYR A 168 -4.00 -11.08 -0.21
N PHE A 169 -3.32 -12.09 -0.74
CA PHE A 169 -3.17 -12.34 -2.17
C PHE A 169 -3.20 -13.84 -2.43
N ASN A 170 -3.18 -14.25 -3.70
CA ASN A 170 -3.16 -15.66 -4.07
C ASN A 170 -1.91 -16.02 -4.85
N ILE A 171 -1.43 -17.25 -4.64
CA ILE A 171 -0.52 -17.92 -5.56
C ILE A 171 -1.34 -18.95 -6.34
N VAL A 172 -1.43 -18.77 -7.65
CA VAL A 172 -2.17 -19.66 -8.56
C VAL A 172 -1.19 -20.44 -9.42
N THR A 173 -1.35 -21.76 -9.49
CA THR A 173 -0.54 -22.62 -10.37
C THR A 173 -1.39 -23.06 -11.57
N PHE A 174 -0.96 -22.69 -12.77
CA PHE A 174 -1.65 -23.02 -14.02
C PHE A 174 -0.63 -23.47 -15.06
N LYS A 175 -0.80 -24.70 -15.58
CA LYS A 175 0.08 -25.32 -16.60
C LYS A 175 1.57 -25.14 -16.28
N ASP A 176 1.96 -25.61 -15.10
CA ASP A 176 3.33 -25.60 -14.57
C ASP A 176 3.92 -24.22 -14.23
N LYS A 177 3.18 -23.13 -14.45
CA LYS A 177 3.57 -21.77 -14.04
C LYS A 177 2.84 -21.34 -12.78
N LYS A 178 3.52 -20.55 -11.95
CA LYS A 178 2.96 -19.92 -10.77
C LYS A 178 2.74 -18.44 -11.04
N TYR A 179 1.68 -17.88 -10.46
CA TYR A 179 1.32 -16.47 -10.62
C TYR A 179 0.98 -15.87 -9.27
N ILE A 180 1.43 -14.63 -9.06
CA ILE A 180 0.90 -13.76 -8.00
C ILE A 180 -0.39 -13.17 -8.55
N VAL A 181 -1.51 -13.43 -7.88
CA VAL A 181 -2.82 -12.90 -8.23
C VAL A 181 -3.30 -11.99 -7.10
N ASP A 182 -3.53 -10.72 -7.41
CA ASP A 182 -4.00 -9.73 -6.45
C ASP A 182 -4.94 -8.72 -7.13
N CYS A 183 -6.23 -9.05 -7.08
CA CYS A 183 -7.28 -8.21 -7.66
C CYS A 183 -7.56 -6.93 -6.86
N SER A 184 -7.05 -6.83 -5.63
CA SER A 184 -7.24 -5.70 -4.72
C SER A 184 -6.05 -4.73 -4.69
N TYR A 185 -4.97 -5.05 -5.42
CA TYR A 185 -3.68 -4.35 -5.40
C TYR A 185 -3.79 -2.83 -5.58
N ARG A 186 -4.82 -2.35 -6.30
CA ARG A 186 -5.04 -0.90 -6.50
C ARG A 186 -5.23 -0.12 -5.17
N GLN A 187 -5.65 -0.78 -4.10
CA GLN A 187 -5.90 -0.16 -2.78
C GLN A 187 -4.66 0.60 -2.22
N PHE A 188 -3.47 0.28 -2.71
CA PHE A 188 -2.22 0.83 -2.20
C PHE A 188 -1.80 2.15 -2.82
N PHE A 189 -2.39 2.54 -3.95
CA PHE A 189 -1.86 3.62 -4.80
C PHE A 189 -2.55 4.97 -4.61
N SER A 190 -3.35 5.15 -3.55
CA SER A 190 -3.99 6.44 -3.28
C SER A 190 -2.94 7.52 -2.97
N LEU A 191 -2.96 8.63 -3.71
CA LEU A 191 -2.00 9.74 -3.59
C LEU A 191 -1.86 10.22 -2.14
N ARG A 192 -2.99 10.44 -1.46
CA ARG A 192 -3.03 10.90 -0.06
C ARG A 192 -2.26 10.01 0.93
N ARG A 193 -2.09 8.72 0.64
CA ARG A 193 -1.38 7.75 1.50
C ARG A 193 0.10 7.58 1.13
N ASN A 194 0.54 8.16 0.02
CA ASN A 194 1.86 7.93 -0.58
C ASN A 194 2.75 9.21 -0.58
N ILE A 195 2.62 10.05 0.46
CA ILE A 195 3.43 11.26 0.67
C ILE A 195 4.56 10.94 1.66
N PRO A 196 5.84 10.87 1.24
CA PRO A 196 6.94 10.35 2.07
C PRO A 196 7.15 11.05 3.41
N GLU A 197 6.92 12.36 3.47
CA GLU A 197 7.14 13.13 4.69
C GLU A 197 6.26 12.73 5.88
N CYS A 198 5.24 11.89 5.68
CA CYS A 198 4.48 11.29 6.79
C CYS A 198 5.37 10.42 7.70
N LEU A 199 6.45 9.85 7.16
CA LEU A 199 7.46 9.15 7.96
C LEU A 199 8.07 10.10 8.98
N GLY A 200 8.31 9.58 10.19
CA GLY A 200 8.85 10.37 11.29
C GLY A 200 7.80 11.06 12.15
N VAL A 201 6.54 11.11 11.71
CA VAL A 201 5.45 11.66 12.53
C VAL A 201 5.05 10.62 13.58
N MET A 202 5.08 11.02 14.85
CA MET A 202 4.73 10.12 15.95
C MET A 202 3.23 9.78 15.96
N ASP A 203 2.89 8.54 16.31
CA ASP A 203 1.50 8.06 16.39
C ASP A 203 0.66 8.37 15.13
N PHE A 204 1.30 8.28 13.96
CA PHE A 204 0.70 8.52 12.66
C PHE A 204 1.03 7.38 11.70
N ASP A 205 0.19 7.19 10.68
CA ASP A 205 0.37 6.13 9.68
C ASP A 205 1.75 6.24 8.98
N THR A 206 2.34 5.10 8.65
CA THR A 206 3.58 5.04 7.86
C THR A 206 3.32 5.36 6.39
N LEU A 207 4.41 5.50 5.62
CA LEU A 207 4.32 5.64 4.16
C LEU A 207 3.73 4.36 3.56
N ASN A 208 2.65 4.50 2.81
CA ASN A 208 1.97 3.36 2.22
C ASN A 208 2.83 2.69 1.15
N LEU A 209 2.55 1.41 0.92
CA LEU A 209 3.36 0.53 0.10
C LEU A 209 3.35 0.86 -1.39
N GLY A 210 2.32 1.57 -1.86
CA GLY A 210 2.23 2.06 -3.24
C GLY A 210 3.42 2.91 -3.65
N TYR A 211 4.00 3.71 -2.74
CA TYR A 211 5.18 4.53 -3.00
C TYR A 211 6.39 3.67 -3.35
N TYR A 212 6.65 2.63 -2.55
CA TYR A 212 7.78 1.71 -2.75
C TYR A 212 7.60 0.79 -3.97
N MET A 213 6.35 0.55 -4.38
CA MET A 213 6.02 -0.29 -5.54
C MET A 213 6.12 0.43 -6.88
N VAL A 214 6.39 1.75 -6.92
CA VAL A 214 6.38 2.54 -8.17
C VAL A 214 7.53 3.53 -8.27
N ASN A 215 8.49 3.45 -7.35
CA ASN A 215 9.62 4.37 -7.22
C ASN A 215 10.76 4.08 -8.21
N SER A 216 10.67 3.03 -9.01
CA SER A 216 11.50 2.78 -10.19
C SER A 216 10.62 2.45 -11.40
N SER A 217 11.17 2.56 -12.61
CA SER A 217 10.46 2.21 -13.85
C SER A 217 10.03 0.74 -13.88
N GLU A 218 10.92 -0.15 -13.44
CA GLU A 218 10.69 -1.60 -13.39
C GLU A 218 9.58 -1.97 -12.40
N LYS A 219 9.63 -1.43 -11.17
CA LYS A 219 8.58 -1.67 -10.17
C LYS A 219 7.24 -1.12 -10.62
N ARG A 220 7.25 0.08 -11.23
CA ARG A 220 6.06 0.67 -11.82
C ARG A 220 5.46 -0.23 -12.90
N GLU A 221 6.28 -0.79 -13.80
CA GLU A 221 5.79 -1.71 -14.84
C GLU A 221 5.11 -2.95 -14.24
N ILE A 222 5.74 -3.59 -13.25
CA ILE A 222 5.16 -4.74 -12.54
C ILE A 222 3.85 -4.33 -11.84
N ALA A 223 3.84 -3.20 -11.15
CA ALA A 223 2.67 -2.75 -10.42
C ALA A 223 1.50 -2.40 -11.35
N GLU A 224 1.78 -1.73 -12.46
CA GLU A 224 0.80 -1.43 -13.50
C GLU A 224 0.28 -2.70 -14.17
N LYS A 225 1.13 -3.72 -14.39
CA LYS A 225 0.70 -5.03 -14.87
C LYS A 225 -0.28 -5.70 -13.90
N ILE A 226 0.02 -5.74 -12.60
CA ILE A 226 -0.88 -6.33 -11.60
C ILE A 226 -2.20 -5.54 -11.52
N VAL A 227 -2.17 -4.21 -11.51
CA VAL A 227 -3.42 -3.41 -11.49
C VAL A 227 -4.26 -3.62 -12.75
N LYS A 228 -3.62 -3.69 -13.91
CA LYS A 228 -4.30 -3.89 -15.19
C LYS A 228 -4.86 -5.30 -15.32
N ASP A 229 -4.00 -6.30 -15.22
CA ASP A 229 -4.31 -7.69 -15.56
C ASP A 229 -4.78 -8.50 -14.35
N GLY A 230 -4.54 -8.03 -13.13
CA GLY A 230 -4.87 -8.71 -11.86
C GLY A 230 -3.83 -9.71 -11.39
N PHE A 231 -2.79 -9.96 -12.20
CA PHE A 231 -1.76 -10.96 -11.90
C PHE A 231 -0.42 -10.64 -12.55
N VAL A 232 0.63 -11.32 -12.10
CA VAL A 232 1.94 -11.40 -12.74
C VAL A 232 2.55 -12.78 -12.52
N GLU A 233 3.40 -13.26 -13.44
CA GLU A 233 4.13 -14.52 -13.25
C GLU A 233 5.03 -14.45 -12.00
N LEU A 234 5.00 -15.50 -11.17
CA LEU A 234 5.78 -15.62 -9.96
C LEU A 234 7.20 -16.09 -10.33
N THR A 235 8.01 -15.14 -10.74
CA THR A 235 9.47 -15.28 -10.83
C THR A 235 10.09 -14.79 -9.51
N GLU A 236 11.34 -15.18 -9.22
CA GLU A 236 12.06 -14.66 -8.03
C GLU A 236 12.09 -13.13 -8.01
N HIS A 237 12.31 -12.54 -9.20
CA HIS A 237 12.34 -11.11 -9.42
C HIS A 237 11.00 -10.42 -9.09
N ASN A 238 9.89 -10.89 -9.68
CA ASN A 238 8.57 -10.31 -9.44
C ASN A 238 8.12 -10.50 -7.99
N PHE A 239 8.43 -11.66 -7.41
CA PHE A 239 8.10 -11.98 -6.01
C PHE A 239 8.85 -11.05 -5.04
N LYS A 240 10.16 -10.86 -5.27
CA LYS A 240 10.95 -9.91 -4.48
C LYS A 240 10.40 -8.49 -4.60
N HIS A 241 10.11 -8.00 -5.80
CA HIS A 241 9.58 -6.64 -5.96
C HIS A 241 8.22 -6.44 -5.29
N TYR A 242 7.34 -7.43 -5.39
CA TYR A 242 6.05 -7.41 -4.71
C TYR A 242 6.23 -7.32 -3.19
N LEU A 243 7.07 -8.17 -2.60
CA LEU A 243 7.26 -8.25 -1.14
C LEU A 243 8.16 -7.17 -0.55
N ASP A 244 9.10 -6.62 -1.31
CA ASP A 244 9.89 -5.46 -0.91
C ASP A 244 8.97 -4.27 -0.57
N GLY A 245 7.90 -4.05 -1.35
CA GLY A 245 6.93 -2.99 -1.07
C GLY A 245 6.27 -3.13 0.31
N PHE A 246 5.85 -4.36 0.68
CA PHE A 246 5.30 -4.64 2.00
C PHE A 246 6.33 -4.41 3.10
N THR A 247 7.50 -5.04 2.97
CA THR A 247 8.59 -4.95 3.96
C THR A 247 8.99 -3.50 4.24
N LEU A 248 9.17 -2.69 3.19
CA LEU A 248 9.52 -1.29 3.32
C LEU A 248 8.41 -0.47 3.99
N SER A 249 7.14 -0.76 3.70
CA SER A 249 5.99 -0.05 4.31
C SER A 249 5.80 -0.32 5.80
N PHE A 250 6.30 -1.46 6.29
CA PHE A 250 6.25 -1.81 7.70
C PHE A 250 7.29 -1.03 8.53
N ARG A 251 8.32 -0.47 7.89
CA ARG A 251 9.36 0.33 8.55
C ARG A 251 8.88 1.75 8.84
N ASN A 252 9.29 2.28 9.99
CA ASN A 252 8.98 3.63 10.41
C ASN A 252 10.12 4.62 10.13
N GLY A 253 9.94 5.89 10.48
CA GLY A 253 10.92 6.94 10.18
C GLY A 253 12.29 6.74 10.86
N LEU A 254 12.35 6.06 12.00
CA LEU A 254 13.60 5.79 12.73
C LEU A 254 14.52 4.86 11.94
N PHE A 255 13.95 3.83 11.30
CA PHE A 255 14.71 2.94 10.42
C PHE A 255 15.39 3.75 9.31
N TYR A 256 14.61 4.57 8.61
CA TYR A 256 15.10 5.32 7.45
C TYR A 256 16.09 6.42 7.84
N GLU A 257 15.92 7.06 8.99
CA GLU A 257 16.90 8.01 9.51
C GLU A 257 18.25 7.34 9.82
N GLN A 258 18.23 6.18 10.49
CA GLN A 258 19.43 5.40 10.79
C GLN A 258 20.16 4.93 9.53
N ASN A 259 19.38 4.62 8.49
CA ASN A 259 19.87 4.17 7.19
C ASN A 259 20.09 5.31 6.18
N VAL A 260 20.02 6.58 6.61
CA VAL A 260 20.35 7.77 5.79
C VAL A 260 19.45 7.93 4.54
N GLY A 261 18.19 7.51 4.60
CA GLY A 261 17.20 7.79 3.54
C GLY A 261 16.30 6.60 3.22
N LEU A 262 15.40 6.82 2.26
CA LEU A 262 14.54 5.76 1.73
C LEU A 262 15.36 4.83 0.83
N THR A 263 14.99 3.55 0.86
CA THR A 263 15.57 2.53 -0.01
C THR A 263 14.51 2.05 -1.00
N CYS A 264 14.95 1.71 -2.20
CA CYS A 264 14.07 1.09 -3.19
C CYS A 264 13.88 -0.38 -2.87
N ASP A 265 14.90 -1.08 -2.42
CA ASP A 265 14.91 -2.53 -2.25
C ASP A 265 15.36 -2.94 -0.85
N THR A 266 14.99 -4.15 -0.47
CA THR A 266 15.48 -4.79 0.75
C THR A 266 16.67 -5.70 0.45
N CYS A 267 17.44 -6.05 1.48
CA CYS A 267 18.47 -7.08 1.38
C CYS A 267 17.92 -8.52 1.36
N TYR A 268 16.60 -8.71 1.50
CA TYR A 268 15.99 -10.03 1.56
C TYR A 268 15.91 -10.69 0.19
N THR A 269 16.24 -11.97 0.17
CA THR A 269 16.18 -12.85 -1.00
C THR A 269 14.82 -13.52 -1.13
N TYR A 270 14.61 -14.25 -2.23
CA TYR A 270 13.42 -15.09 -2.42
C TYR A 270 13.22 -16.05 -1.24
N ASP A 271 14.28 -16.75 -0.82
CA ASP A 271 14.22 -17.73 0.27
C ASP A 271 13.92 -17.09 1.62
N ASP A 272 14.42 -15.87 1.87
CA ASP A 272 14.09 -15.12 3.07
C ASP A 272 12.59 -14.79 3.10
N TYR A 273 12.01 -14.41 1.96
CA TYR A 273 10.59 -14.14 1.85
C TYR A 273 9.71 -15.39 2.02
N ILE A 274 10.15 -16.55 1.53
CA ILE A 274 9.48 -17.81 1.81
C ILE A 274 9.48 -18.09 3.32
N LYS A 275 10.60 -17.84 4.02
CA LYS A 275 10.68 -17.95 5.48
C LYS A 275 9.73 -16.98 6.18
N LEU A 276 9.73 -15.71 5.79
CA LEU A 276 8.88 -14.66 6.37
C LEU A 276 7.38 -14.97 6.20
N LEU A 277 6.95 -15.50 5.05
CA LEU A 277 5.54 -15.78 4.80
C LEU A 277 5.03 -17.07 5.46
N PHE A 278 5.84 -18.13 5.45
CA PHE A 278 5.37 -19.47 5.76
C PHE A 278 5.94 -20.07 7.05
N TYR A 279 6.95 -19.44 7.64
CA TYR A 279 7.61 -19.91 8.86
C TYR A 279 7.48 -18.88 9.99
N ASN A 280 7.87 -19.25 11.22
CA ASN A 280 7.85 -18.34 12.36
C ASN A 280 9.09 -17.43 12.35
N TYR A 281 9.20 -16.60 11.31
CA TYR A 281 10.30 -15.68 11.06
C TYR A 281 9.70 -14.30 10.74
N ASP A 282 10.17 -13.24 11.39
CA ASP A 282 9.54 -11.91 11.27
C ASP A 282 10.56 -10.76 11.30
N LEU A 283 10.12 -9.57 10.93
CA LEU A 283 10.98 -8.38 10.91
C LEU A 283 11.35 -7.89 12.30
N ILE A 284 10.63 -8.27 13.36
CA ILE A 284 10.97 -7.84 14.72
C ILE A 284 12.30 -8.48 15.12
N GLN A 285 12.49 -9.76 14.80
CA GLN A 285 13.74 -10.47 15.04
C GLN A 285 14.91 -9.92 14.20
N LEU A 286 14.62 -9.41 13.01
CA LEU A 286 15.63 -8.97 12.03
C LEU A 286 16.02 -7.50 12.17
N GLU A 287 15.05 -6.64 12.43
CA GLU A 287 15.21 -5.18 12.34
C GLU A 287 14.89 -4.47 13.66
N GLY A 288 14.34 -5.18 14.65
CA GLY A 288 13.94 -4.60 15.94
C GLY A 288 12.56 -3.94 15.91
N ARG A 289 11.81 -4.09 17.01
CA ARG A 289 10.42 -3.60 17.12
C ARG A 289 10.32 -2.08 16.99
N GLU A 290 11.32 -1.35 17.45
CA GLU A 290 11.38 0.11 17.43
C GLU A 290 11.43 0.71 16.03
N ASN A 291 11.83 -0.09 15.04
CA ASN A 291 11.99 0.32 13.64
C ASN A 291 10.74 0.03 12.79
N LEU A 292 9.71 -0.59 13.38
CA LEU A 292 8.51 -1.03 12.68
C LEU A 292 7.25 -0.31 13.19
N GLY A 293 6.23 -0.25 12.36
CA GLY A 293 4.88 0.18 12.75
C GLY A 293 4.74 1.67 13.06
N PHE A 294 3.82 1.99 13.97
CA PHE A 294 3.66 3.36 14.44
C PHE A 294 4.92 3.84 15.17
N GLN A 295 5.43 4.99 14.74
CA GLN A 295 6.58 5.58 15.39
C GLN A 295 6.20 6.11 16.79
N LYS A 296 6.87 5.60 17.83
CA LYS A 296 6.63 5.96 19.24
C LYS A 296 7.66 6.92 19.84
N LYS A 297 8.71 7.25 19.09
CA LYS A 297 9.77 8.17 19.52
C LYS A 297 10.00 9.22 18.43
N PRO A 298 10.40 10.45 18.78
CA PRO A 298 10.76 11.43 17.76
C PRO A 298 11.99 10.97 16.96
N LEU A 299 12.13 11.47 15.74
CA LEU A 299 13.38 11.38 14.98
C LEU A 299 14.52 12.04 15.76
N LYS A 300 15.77 11.60 15.55
CA LYS A 300 16.95 12.28 16.08
C LYS A 300 17.14 13.65 15.42
N ASN A 301 16.79 13.75 14.14
CA ASN A 301 16.75 14.97 13.34
C ASN A 301 15.30 15.20 12.86
N PRO A 302 14.51 16.05 13.52
CA PRO A 302 13.14 16.36 13.11
C PRO A 302 13.02 16.97 11.70
N ARG A 303 14.13 17.49 11.15
CA ARG A 303 14.22 18.07 9.81
C ARG A 303 14.74 17.08 8.76
N PHE A 304 14.87 15.80 9.11
CA PHE A 304 15.29 14.78 8.16
C PHE A 304 14.34 14.72 6.95
N GLU A 305 14.92 14.75 5.76
CA GLU A 305 14.19 14.64 4.49
C GLU A 305 14.24 13.20 3.99
N PHE A 306 13.07 12.60 3.77
CA PHE A 306 12.95 11.23 3.27
C PHE A 306 13.04 11.21 1.75
N LYS A 307 14.27 11.18 1.23
CA LYS A 307 14.55 11.02 -0.20
C LYS A 307 14.98 9.59 -0.49
N ILE A 308 14.63 9.11 -1.70
CA ILE A 308 15.18 7.87 -2.25
C ILE A 308 16.68 8.08 -2.50
N LYS A 309 17.49 7.11 -2.07
CA LYS A 309 18.92 7.08 -2.35
C LYS A 309 19.25 6.71 -3.79
#